data_AF-A0A7K2NS75-F1
#
_entry.id   AF-A0A7K2NS75-F1
#
_cell.length_a   1.000
_cell.length_b   1.000
_cell.length_c   1.000
_cell.angle_alpha   90.00
_cell.angle_beta   90.00
_cell.angle_gamma   90.00
#
_symmetry.space_group_name_H-M   'P 1'
#
loop_
_entity.id
_entity.type
_entity.pdbx_description
1 polymer ?
#
loop_
_entity_poly.entity_id
_entity_poly.type
_entity_poly.pdbx_seq_one_letter_code
_entity_poly.pdbx_strand_id
1 'polypeptide(L)'
;PSVPSGTSGMPVRYGEGHPAVQCVERAGSVRASAGVRAVPAEQVRRWATARQWPEDTVHGLCAVLRSRGRTLGVVTFLRGAGRSAFERPDAMYAEDVAVRIATALDLAGAVERP
;
A
#
# COMPACT_ATOMS: atom_id res chain seq x y z
N PRO A 1 5.97 -10.59 8.67
CA PRO A 1 5.89 -11.09 7.28
C PRO A 1 4.68 -12.03 7.15
N SER A 2 3.78 -11.77 6.20
CA SER A 2 2.74 -12.74 5.87
C SER A 2 3.44 -13.98 5.32
N VAL A 3 3.23 -15.12 5.98
CA VAL A 3 3.66 -16.43 5.48
C VAL A 3 3.00 -16.66 4.12
N PRO A 4 3.74 -17.03 3.08
CA PRO A 4 3.14 -17.34 1.79
C PRO A 4 2.19 -18.53 1.99
N SER A 5 0.91 -18.36 1.64
CA SER A 5 -0.18 -19.32 1.93
C SER A 5 -0.08 -20.65 1.16
N GLY A 6 1.11 -21.10 0.74
CA GLY A 6 1.30 -22.40 0.09
C GLY A 6 0.79 -22.48 -1.36
N THR A 7 0.15 -21.44 -1.90
CA THR A 7 -0.20 -21.39 -3.32
C THR A 7 1.05 -21.06 -4.12
N SER A 8 1.53 -22.00 -4.94
CA SER A 8 2.57 -21.75 -5.94
C SER A 8 2.00 -20.81 -7.02
N GLY A 9 1.97 -19.52 -6.73
CA GLY A 9 1.60 -18.46 -7.65
C GLY A 9 2.85 -17.68 -8.04
N MET A 10 3.04 -17.43 -9.34
CA MET A 10 4.09 -16.51 -9.77
C MET A 10 3.77 -15.10 -9.25
N PRO A 11 4.75 -14.41 -8.63
CA PRO A 11 4.57 -13.01 -8.23
C PRO A 11 4.19 -12.15 -9.43
N VAL A 12 3.02 -11.50 -9.37
CA VAL A 12 2.55 -10.58 -10.40
C VAL A 12 3.04 -9.18 -10.08
N ARG A 13 3.76 -8.56 -11.01
CA ARG A 13 4.23 -7.18 -10.83
C ARG A 13 3.06 -6.22 -10.72
N TYR A 14 3.22 -5.19 -9.89
CA TYR A 14 2.32 -4.05 -9.92
C TYR A 14 2.39 -3.35 -11.27
N GLY A 15 1.22 -2.90 -11.75
CA GLY A 15 1.11 -2.14 -13.00
C GLY A 15 1.78 -0.77 -12.91
N GLU A 16 1.92 -0.13 -14.06
CA GLU A 16 2.47 1.23 -14.15
C GLU A 16 1.65 2.22 -13.32
N GLY A 17 2.34 3.16 -12.66
CA GLY A 17 1.70 4.18 -11.83
C GLY A 17 1.07 3.63 -10.54
N HIS A 18 1.37 2.39 -10.13
CA HIS A 18 0.84 1.84 -8.88
C HIS A 18 1.31 2.67 -7.67
N PRO A 19 0.42 3.07 -6.74
CA PRO A 19 0.78 3.92 -5.60
C PRO A 19 1.92 3.38 -4.72
N ALA A 20 2.00 2.06 -4.55
CA ALA A 20 3.11 1.44 -3.81
C ALA A 20 4.47 1.62 -4.51
N VAL A 21 4.52 1.56 -5.84
CA VAL A 21 5.77 1.77 -6.59
C VAL A 21 6.20 3.23 -6.47
N GLN A 22 5.28 4.17 -6.68
CA GLN A 22 5.54 5.60 -6.49
C GLN A 22 6.01 5.94 -5.07
N CYS A 23 5.45 5.26 -4.07
CA CYS A 23 5.80 5.42 -2.66
C CYS A 23 7.26 5.03 -2.38
N VAL A 24 7.74 3.94 -3.00
CA VAL A 24 9.14 3.53 -2.93
C VAL A 24 10.04 4.55 -3.62
N GLU A 25 9.70 4.94 -4.86
CA GLU A 25 10.50 5.85 -5.68
C GLU A 25 10.72 7.21 -5.03
N ARG A 26 9.68 7.73 -4.36
CA ARG A 26 9.71 9.04 -3.70
C ARG A 26 10.15 8.99 -2.24
N ALA A 27 10.30 7.79 -1.67
CA ALA A 27 10.53 7.56 -0.25
C ALA A 27 9.54 8.34 0.66
N GLY A 28 8.26 8.35 0.30
CA GLY A 28 7.22 9.11 1.00
C GLY A 28 5.82 8.55 0.78
N SER A 29 4.85 8.99 1.58
CA SER A 29 3.48 8.49 1.50
C SER A 29 2.76 8.92 0.21
N VAL A 30 1.95 8.01 -0.35
CA VAL A 30 1.15 8.26 -1.55
C VAL A 30 -0.30 7.94 -1.27
N ARG A 31 -1.17 8.92 -1.50
CA ARG A 31 -2.63 8.78 -1.41
C ARG A 31 -3.20 8.64 -2.81
N ALA A 32 -4.15 7.72 -2.96
CA ALA A 32 -4.84 7.47 -4.22
C ALA A 32 -6.33 7.27 -3.96
N SER A 33 -7.16 7.77 -4.86
CA SER A 33 -8.61 7.63 -4.80
C SER A 33 -9.16 7.34 -6.18
N ALA A 34 -10.18 6.50 -6.29
CA ALA A 34 -10.89 6.24 -7.55
C ALA A 34 -11.61 7.50 -8.10
N GLY A 35 -11.76 8.54 -7.27
CA GLY A 35 -12.41 9.81 -7.59
C GLY A 35 -13.29 10.28 -6.43
N VAL A 36 -13.60 11.58 -6.39
CA VAL A 36 -14.36 12.22 -5.29
C VAL A 36 -15.84 12.44 -5.64
N ARG A 37 -16.22 12.24 -6.90
CA ARG A 37 -17.59 12.41 -7.41
C ARG A 37 -18.25 11.04 -7.61
N ALA A 38 -19.53 10.99 -7.95
CA ALA A 38 -20.25 9.73 -8.24
C ALA A 38 -19.61 8.97 -9.41
N VAL A 39 -18.56 8.20 -9.11
CA VAL A 39 -17.90 7.30 -10.06
C VAL A 39 -18.75 6.04 -10.16
N PRO A 40 -19.09 5.57 -11.38
CA PRO A 40 -19.83 4.32 -11.53
C PRO A 40 -19.13 3.16 -10.82
N ALA A 41 -19.88 2.29 -10.15
CA ALA A 41 -19.33 1.18 -9.37
C ALA A 41 -18.38 0.28 -10.19
N GLU A 42 -18.67 0.07 -11.47
CA GLU A 42 -17.80 -0.69 -12.38
C GLU A 42 -16.44 -0.02 -12.58
N GLN A 43 -16.39 1.30 -12.66
CA GLN A 43 -15.14 2.03 -12.80
C GLN A 43 -14.29 1.93 -11.53
N VAL A 44 -14.92 1.94 -10.35
CA VAL A 44 -14.24 1.71 -9.06
C VAL A 44 -13.65 0.29 -9.02
N ARG A 45 -14.45 -0.73 -9.36
CA ARG A 45 -13.98 -2.13 -9.40
C ARG A 45 -12.78 -2.32 -10.32
N ARG A 46 -12.84 -1.77 -11.54
CA ARG A 46 -11.73 -1.82 -12.50
C ARG A 46 -10.49 -1.10 -11.97
N TRP A 47 -10.66 0.06 -11.32
CA TRP A 47 -9.57 0.82 -10.73
C TRP A 47 -8.88 0.06 -9.58
N ALA A 48 -9.65 -0.59 -8.70
CA ALA A 48 -9.13 -1.37 -7.58
C ALA A 48 -8.44 -2.66 -8.05
N THR A 49 -9.08 -3.41 -8.94
CA THR A 49 -8.55 -4.69 -9.46
C THR A 49 -7.27 -4.49 -10.26
N ALA A 50 -7.17 -3.41 -11.04
CA ALA A 50 -5.92 -3.04 -11.74
C ALA A 50 -4.75 -2.77 -10.78
N ARG A 51 -5.03 -2.51 -9.50
CA ARG A 51 -4.06 -2.32 -8.41
C ARG A 51 -3.92 -3.55 -7.52
N GLN A 52 -4.52 -4.67 -7.91
CA GLN A 52 -4.55 -5.90 -7.11
C GLN A 52 -5.15 -5.68 -5.71
N TRP A 53 -6.09 -4.73 -5.58
CA TRP A 53 -6.81 -4.45 -4.34
C TRP A 53 -8.19 -5.13 -4.36
N PRO A 54 -8.83 -5.35 -3.18
CA PRO A 54 -10.23 -5.75 -3.11
C PRO A 54 -11.11 -4.83 -3.94
N GLU A 55 -12.09 -5.41 -4.65
CA GLU A 55 -12.90 -4.72 -5.67
C GLU A 55 -13.67 -3.49 -5.14
N ASP A 56 -13.99 -3.48 -3.85
CA ASP A 56 -14.70 -2.42 -3.15
C ASP A 56 -13.79 -1.30 -2.63
N THR A 57 -12.47 -1.40 -2.88
CA THR A 57 -11.50 -0.38 -2.50
C THR A 57 -11.74 0.91 -3.29
N VAL A 58 -11.92 2.02 -2.58
CA VAL A 58 -12.11 3.35 -3.17
C VAL A 58 -10.93 4.28 -2.88
N HIS A 59 -10.31 4.12 -1.72
CA HIS A 59 -9.17 4.94 -1.30
C HIS A 59 -8.02 4.05 -0.84
N GLY A 60 -6.80 4.41 -1.24
CA GLY A 60 -5.56 3.77 -0.82
C GLY A 60 -4.57 4.79 -0.28
N LEU A 61 -3.82 4.39 0.74
CA LEU A 61 -2.69 5.13 1.29
C LEU A 61 -1.51 4.18 1.43
N CYS A 62 -0.43 4.45 0.69
CA CYS A 62 0.82 3.71 0.76
C CYS A 62 1.82 4.48 1.61
N ALA A 63 2.53 3.80 2.51
CA ALA A 63 3.65 4.34 3.27
C ALA A 63 4.86 3.41 3.16
N VAL A 64 6.04 3.99 2.93
CA VAL A 64 7.27 3.23 2.69
C VAL A 64 7.81 2.68 4.01
N LEU A 65 8.19 1.41 4.03
CA LEU A 65 8.85 0.77 5.16
C LEU A 65 10.34 0.98 5.03
N ARG A 66 10.92 1.86 5.86
CA ARG A 66 12.38 2.14 5.85
C ARG A 66 12.99 1.91 7.23
N SER A 67 14.10 1.18 7.25
CA SER A 67 14.94 1.03 8.43
C SER A 67 16.41 1.21 8.05
N ARG A 68 17.16 1.98 8.85
CA ARG A 68 18.61 2.21 8.66
C ARG A 68 19.00 2.59 7.22
N GLY A 69 18.20 3.44 6.58
CA GLY A 69 18.42 3.90 5.20
C GLY A 69 18.02 2.92 4.09
N ARG A 70 17.56 1.71 4.42
CA ARG A 70 17.10 0.68 3.47
C ARG A 70 15.58 0.70 3.34
N THR A 71 15.07 0.56 2.11
CA THR A 71 13.65 0.27 1.87
C THR A 71 13.40 -1.23 2.02
N LEU A 72 12.52 -1.59 2.94
CA LEU A 72 12.11 -2.98 3.19
C LEU A 72 10.83 -3.35 2.41
N GLY A 73 10.04 -2.36 2.00
CA GLY A 73 8.80 -2.55 1.26
C GLY A 73 7.84 -1.38 1.44
N VAL A 74 6.54 -1.67 1.32
CA VAL A 74 5.45 -0.71 1.48
C VAL A 74 4.33 -1.35 2.28
N VAL A 75 3.74 -0.60 3.20
CA VAL A 75 2.45 -0.93 3.80
C VAL A 75 1.36 -0.12 3.10
N THR A 76 0.23 -0.78 2.78
CA THR A 76 -0.90 -0.14 2.10
C THR A 76 -2.15 -0.25 2.95
N PHE A 77 -2.78 0.89 3.23
CA PHE A 77 -4.05 1.02 3.92
C PHE A 77 -5.15 1.26 2.89
N LEU A 78 -6.25 0.52 3.01
CA LEU A 78 -7.35 0.56 2.05
C LEU A 78 -8.66 0.95 2.76
N ARG A 79 -9.50 1.73 2.08
CA ARG A 79 -10.84 2.12 2.52
C ARG A 79 -11.83 1.93 1.37
N GLY A 80 -12.99 1.35 1.66
CA GLY A 80 -14.15 1.35 0.75
C GLY A 80 -14.96 2.63 0.83
N ALA A 81 -16.08 2.68 0.10
CA ALA A 81 -16.92 3.88 -0.07
C ALA A 81 -17.53 4.44 1.24
N GLY A 82 -17.66 3.61 2.28
CA GLY A 82 -18.25 4.01 3.57
C GLY A 82 -17.34 4.86 4.47
N ARG A 83 -16.12 5.17 4.02
CA ARG A 83 -15.15 6.00 4.76
C ARG A 83 -14.66 7.13 3.86
N SER A 84 -14.33 8.27 4.45
CA SER A 84 -13.73 9.38 3.73
C SER A 84 -12.36 9.01 3.15
N ALA A 85 -11.97 9.76 2.12
CA ALA A 85 -10.63 9.71 1.55
C ALA A 85 -9.56 9.91 2.64
N PHE A 86 -8.36 9.41 2.37
CA PHE A 86 -7.22 9.62 3.26
C PHE A 86 -6.78 11.08 3.22
N GLU A 87 -6.70 11.69 4.39
CA GLU A 87 -6.27 13.07 4.55
C GLU A 87 -4.81 13.15 4.99
N ARG A 88 -4.28 14.38 5.08
CA ARG A 88 -2.91 14.61 5.55
C ARG A 88 -2.64 14.00 6.95
N PRO A 89 -3.55 14.10 7.94
CA PRO A 89 -3.34 13.46 9.24
C PRO A 89 -3.25 11.94 9.16
N ASP A 90 -4.03 11.30 8.26
CA ASP A 90 -3.93 9.86 8.04
C ASP A 90 -2.55 9.47 7.50
N ALA A 91 -1.99 10.27 6.59
CA ALA A 91 -0.65 10.03 6.02
C ALA A 91 0.45 10.11 7.08
N MET A 92 0.42 11.12 7.96
CA MET A 92 1.39 11.25 9.05
C MET A 92 1.29 10.05 10.01
N TYR A 93 0.07 9.63 10.36
CA TYR A 93 -0.13 8.47 11.21
C TYR A 93 0.35 7.16 10.54
N ALA A 94 0.09 7.00 9.25
CA ALA A 94 0.57 5.86 8.48
C ALA A 94 2.11 5.80 8.42
N GLU A 95 2.79 6.94 8.33
CA GLU A 95 4.25 7.03 8.38
C GLU A 95 4.80 6.60 9.75
N ASP A 96 4.19 7.03 10.85
CA ASP A 96 4.57 6.56 12.20
C ASP A 96 4.40 5.05 12.35
N VAL A 97 3.29 4.50 11.85
CA VAL A 97 3.04 3.05 11.83
C VAL A 97 4.07 2.34 10.96
N ALA A 98 4.39 2.89 9.78
CA ALA A 98 5.37 2.34 8.86
C ALA A 98 6.76 2.24 9.47
N VAL A 99 7.21 3.27 10.21
CA VAL A 99 8.49 3.24 10.94
C VAL A 99 8.51 2.09 11.95
N ARG A 100 7.46 1.94 12.76
CA ARG A 100 7.36 0.88 13.77
C ARG A 100 7.38 -0.51 13.13
N ILE A 101 6.63 -0.70 12.05
CA ILE A 101 6.63 -1.97 11.28
C ILE A 101 8.03 -2.24 10.72
N ALA A 102 8.67 -1.25 10.10
CA ALA A 102 9.99 -1.39 9.51
C ALA A 102 11.04 -1.77 10.56
N THR A 103 11.03 -1.12 11.73
CA THR A 103 11.91 -1.47 12.85
C THR A 103 11.66 -2.89 13.34
N ALA A 104 10.40 -3.31 13.50
CA ALA A 104 10.08 -4.67 13.93
C ALA A 104 10.55 -5.73 12.92
N LEU A 105 10.35 -5.49 11.62
CA LEU A 105 10.81 -6.39 10.55
C LEU A 105 12.35 -6.49 10.50
N ASP A 106 13.03 -5.36 10.65
CA ASP A 106 14.49 -5.27 10.64
C ASP A 106 15.10 -5.96 11.87
N LEU A 107 14.52 -5.79 13.06
CA LEU A 107 14.95 -6.47 14.29
C LEU A 107 14.71 -7.98 14.25
N ALA A 108 13.63 -8.42 13.62
CA ALA A 108 13.30 -9.85 13.51
C ALA A 108 14.21 -10.61 12.53
N GLY A 109 15.15 -9.94 11.84
CA GLY A 109 15.92 -10.54 10.74
C GLY A 109 15.03 -10.99 9.58
N ALA A 110 13.74 -10.63 9.59
CA ALA A 110 12.75 -11.16 8.66
C ALA A 110 12.88 -10.57 7.24
N VAL A 111 13.87 -9.70 7.04
CA VAL A 111 14.23 -9.10 5.75
C VAL A 111 15.72 -9.38 5.41
N GLU A 112 16.32 -10.39 6.05
CA GLU A 112 17.60 -10.95 5.59
C GLU A 112 17.45 -11.53 4.17
N ARG A 113 18.49 -11.33 3.35
CA ARG A 113 18.41 -11.30 1.88
C ARG A 113 18.18 -12.67 1.22
N PRO A 114 17.60 -12.70 -0.01
CA PRO A 114 17.67 -13.84 -0.91
C PRO A 114 19.11 -14.18 -1.33
#